data_AF-A0A915AGQ3-F1
#
_entry.id   AF-A0A915AGQ3-F1
#
_cell.length_a   1.000
_cell.length_b   1.000
_cell.length_c   1.000
_cell.angle_alpha   90.00
_cell.angle_beta   90.00
_cell.angle_gamma   90.00
#
_symmetry.space_group_name_H-M   'P 1'
#
loop_
_entity.id
_entity.type
_entity.pdbx_description
1 polymer ?
#
loop_
_entity_poly.entity_id
_entity_poly.type
_entity_poly.pdbx_seq_one_letter_code
_entity_poly.pdbx_strand_id
1 'polypeptide(L)'
;MLGLTFSGEYSGNTEVYLNPLSKQPQLCDSKQKHGCPITFECIRSTEYASICCKTQPICSSAESLALFITHTSEPTRCNSKEVGACPGGYTYQQAKNLESICCTPPLEYPFGMRALRGQFGRPHICSIGVKGTCPVDHICTRSSSNPSIFLCCRPQLRGFLGVVTSRGKMLLQ
;
A
#
# COMPACT_ATOMS: atom_id res chain seq x y z
N MET A 1 27.18 -16.25 12.91
CA MET A 1 26.14 -15.40 12.32
C MET A 1 24.83 -16.17 12.35
N LEU A 2 23.93 -15.88 13.29
CA LEU A 2 22.62 -16.54 13.40
C LEU A 2 21.64 -15.81 12.48
N GLY A 3 21.32 -16.43 11.34
CA GLY A 3 20.29 -15.96 10.43
C GLY A 3 18.92 -16.26 11.02
N LEU A 4 18.25 -15.24 11.57
CA LEU A 4 16.85 -15.33 11.96
C LEU A 4 16.00 -15.38 10.69
N THR A 5 15.38 -16.53 10.43
CA THR A 5 14.42 -16.73 9.34
C THR A 5 13.07 -16.22 9.82
N PHE A 6 12.62 -15.09 9.27
CA PHE A 6 11.34 -14.47 9.63
C PHE A 6 10.20 -15.13 8.87
N SER A 7 9.21 -15.68 9.59
CA SER A 7 7.96 -16.16 9.02
C SER A 7 6.94 -15.02 8.99
N GLY A 8 7.06 -14.17 7.97
CA GLY A 8 6.16 -13.06 7.71
C GLY A 8 6.40 -12.55 6.30
N GLU A 9 5.35 -12.09 5.64
CA GLU A 9 5.23 -11.65 4.25
C GLU A 9 6.06 -10.37 3.92
N TYR A 10 7.27 -10.28 4.47
CA TYR A 10 8.25 -9.21 4.27
C TYR A 10 9.53 -9.86 3.73
N SER A 11 9.74 -9.72 2.42
CA SER A 11 10.93 -10.21 1.72
C SER A 11 12.20 -9.72 2.40
N GLY A 12 13.10 -10.64 2.73
CA GLY A 12 14.28 -10.43 3.56
C GLY A 12 15.17 -9.29 3.09
N ASN A 13 15.30 -8.28 3.96
CA ASN A 13 16.41 -7.30 4.11
C ASN A 13 15.92 -6.12 4.97
N THR A 14 15.24 -6.44 6.08
CA THR A 14 14.62 -5.42 6.94
C THR A 14 15.57 -5.11 8.09
N GLU A 15 16.04 -3.86 8.19
CA GLU A 15 16.97 -3.43 9.23
C GLU A 15 16.30 -3.54 10.62
N VAL A 16 16.91 -4.28 11.54
CA VAL A 16 16.35 -4.50 12.89
C VAL A 16 16.77 -3.37 13.82
N TYR A 17 15.83 -2.79 14.57
CA TYR A 17 16.16 -1.83 15.61
C TYR A 17 16.80 -2.55 16.81
N LEU A 18 18.03 -2.16 17.12
CA LEU A 18 18.72 -2.61 18.33
C LEU A 18 18.53 -1.58 19.43
N ASN A 19 18.09 -2.05 20.60
CA ASN A 19 17.97 -1.21 21.77
C ASN A 19 19.36 -0.62 22.13
N PRO A 20 19.51 0.71 22.27
CA PRO A 20 20.80 1.34 22.53
C PRO A 20 21.51 0.83 23.78
N LEU A 21 20.74 0.41 24.80
CA LEU A 21 21.23 -0.06 26.10
C LEU A 21 21.66 -1.53 26.05
N SER A 22 20.78 -2.42 25.60
CA SER A 22 21.05 -3.87 25.63
C SER A 22 21.79 -4.38 24.39
N LYS A 23 21.84 -3.60 23.31
CA LYS A 23 22.31 -4.00 21.97
C LYS A 23 21.55 -5.21 21.38
N GLN A 24 20.40 -5.55 21.95
CA GLN A 24 19.54 -6.63 21.47
C GLN A 24 18.35 -6.08 20.66
N PRO A 25 17.71 -6.91 19.81
CA PRO A 25 16.49 -6.54 19.12
C PRO A 25 15.42 -6.05 20.10
N GLN A 26 14.84 -4.89 19.81
CA GLN A 26 13.76 -4.34 20.61
C GLN A 26 12.51 -5.19 20.41
N LEU A 27 12.00 -5.77 21.49
CA LEU A 27 10.73 -6.46 21.52
C LEU A 27 9.58 -5.45 21.47
N CYS A 28 8.51 -5.81 20.79
CA CYS A 28 7.30 -5.00 20.68
C CYS A 28 6.05 -5.87 20.76
N ASP A 29 4.92 -5.25 21.08
CA ASP A 29 3.62 -5.92 21.07
C ASP A 29 2.91 -5.64 19.74
N SER A 30 2.79 -6.68 18.91
CA SER A 30 2.14 -6.59 17.60
C SER A 30 0.63 -6.33 17.68
N LYS A 31 -0.02 -6.64 18.80
CA LYS A 31 -1.45 -6.34 19.02
C LYS A 31 -1.65 -4.88 19.36
N GLN A 32 -0.77 -4.33 20.18
CA GLN A 32 -0.86 -2.93 20.63
C GLN A 32 -0.19 -1.96 19.66
N LYS A 33 0.64 -2.41 18.71
CA LYS A 33 1.42 -1.58 17.77
C LYS A 33 2.25 -0.49 18.47
N HIS A 34 2.59 -0.71 19.73
CA HIS A 34 3.39 0.19 20.56
C HIS A 34 4.75 -0.45 20.87
N GLY A 35 5.75 0.39 21.10
CA GLY A 35 7.10 -0.03 21.52
C GLY A 35 8.20 0.14 20.47
N CYS A 36 7.86 0.38 19.20
CA CYS A 36 8.82 0.70 18.16
C CYS A 36 9.02 2.20 17.99
N PRO A 37 10.27 2.65 17.75
CA PRO A 37 10.55 4.05 17.44
C PRO A 37 10.03 4.42 16.04
N ILE A 38 9.99 5.73 15.76
CA ILE A 38 9.63 6.26 14.44
C ILE A 38 10.52 5.62 13.36
N THR A 39 9.96 5.36 12.18
CA THR A 39 10.53 4.62 11.03
C THR A 39 10.56 3.09 11.17
N PHE A 40 10.13 2.55 12.31
CA PHE A 40 10.08 1.12 12.57
C PHE A 40 8.65 0.64 12.83
N GLU A 41 8.33 -0.54 12.33
CA GLU A 41 7.08 -1.25 12.61
C GLU A 41 7.34 -2.50 13.45
N CYS A 42 6.32 -2.88 14.23
CA CYS A 42 6.35 -4.11 14.99
C CYS A 42 6.01 -5.29 14.08
N ILE A 43 7.02 -6.07 13.72
CA ILE A 43 6.88 -7.24 12.86
C ILE A 43 6.97 -8.51 13.69
N ARG A 44 6.02 -9.41 13.48
CA ARG A 44 6.06 -10.74 14.08
C ARG A 44 7.24 -11.51 13.52
N SER A 45 8.19 -11.83 14.39
CA SER A 45 9.40 -12.58 14.03
C SER A 45 9.19 -14.08 14.17
N THR A 46 8.67 -14.48 15.33
CA THR A 46 8.35 -15.86 15.66
C THR A 46 6.91 -15.94 16.18
N GLU A 47 6.45 -17.14 16.50
CA GLU A 47 5.12 -17.32 17.10
C GLU A 47 4.98 -16.58 18.44
N TYR A 48 6.09 -16.38 19.16
CA TYR A 48 6.12 -15.87 20.52
C TYR A 48 6.70 -14.45 20.64
N ALA A 49 7.40 -13.96 19.61
CA ALA A 49 8.08 -12.67 19.66
C ALA A 49 7.82 -11.82 18.43
N SER A 50 7.63 -10.53 18.65
CA SER A 50 7.61 -9.51 17.62
C SER A 50 8.73 -8.50 17.91
N ILE A 51 9.38 -8.02 16.87
CA ILE A 51 10.51 -7.09 16.98
C ILE A 51 10.29 -5.87 16.08
N CYS A 52 11.02 -4.80 16.40
CA CYS A 52 10.99 -3.58 15.61
C CYS A 52 11.90 -3.67 14.38
N CYS A 53 11.31 -3.51 13.21
CA CYS A 53 11.99 -3.57 11.92
C CYS A 53 11.72 -2.31 11.10
N LYS A 54 12.73 -1.81 10.40
CA LYS A 54 12.64 -0.60 9.59
C LYS A 54 11.82 -0.89 8.35
N THR A 55 10.72 -0.17 8.17
CA THR A 55 9.83 -0.36 7.02
C THR A 55 9.73 0.93 6.23
N GLN A 56 9.44 0.81 4.93
CA GLN A 56 9.05 1.97 4.15
C GLN A 56 7.68 2.47 4.64
N PRO A 57 7.47 3.78 4.74
CA PRO A 57 6.18 4.29 5.15
C PRO A 57 5.17 4.04 4.03
N ILE A 58 4.05 3.44 4.41
CA ILE A 58 2.94 3.09 3.53
C ILE A 58 1.71 3.84 4.03
N CYS A 59 0.88 4.31 3.09
CA CYS A 59 -0.38 4.97 3.43
C CYS A 59 -1.26 4.06 4.30
N SER A 60 -2.00 4.68 5.21
CA SER A 60 -2.85 3.97 6.16
C SER A 60 -3.94 3.15 5.44
N SER A 61 -4.52 3.71 4.38
CA SER A 61 -5.43 3.04 3.47
C SER A 61 -4.66 2.27 2.40
N ALA A 62 -5.01 0.99 2.22
CA ALA A 62 -4.47 0.17 1.15
C ALA A 62 -4.79 0.72 -0.25
N GLU A 63 -5.85 1.53 -0.37
CA GLU A 63 -6.28 2.10 -1.64
C GLU A 63 -5.70 3.49 -1.90
N SER A 64 -4.91 4.02 -0.96
CA SER A 64 -4.20 5.30 -1.12
C SER A 64 -2.82 5.08 -1.72
N LEU A 65 -2.40 6.03 -2.56
CA LEU A 65 -1.05 6.06 -3.14
C LEU A 65 -0.19 7.09 -2.40
N ALA A 66 1.01 6.68 -1.99
CA ALA A 66 1.99 7.62 -1.45
C ALA A 66 2.59 8.45 -2.59
N LEU A 67 2.80 9.74 -2.34
CA LEU A 67 3.62 10.57 -3.20
C LEU A 67 5.08 10.18 -3.04
N PHE A 68 5.80 10.02 -4.14
CA PHE A 68 7.24 9.75 -4.15
C PHE A 68 8.00 10.97 -4.66
N ILE A 69 9.21 11.14 -4.14
CA ILE A 69 10.14 12.14 -4.66
C ILE A 69 10.56 11.69 -6.05
N THR A 70 10.61 12.62 -7.01
CA THR A 70 11.01 12.32 -8.38
C THR A 70 12.41 11.70 -8.40
N HIS A 71 12.56 10.60 -9.15
CA HIS A 71 13.82 9.85 -9.30
C HIS A 71 14.32 9.08 -8.06
N THR A 72 13.57 9.07 -6.95
CA THR A 72 13.88 8.18 -5.82
C THR A 72 12.71 7.22 -5.57
N SER A 73 13.00 6.07 -4.96
CA SER A 73 11.98 5.15 -4.46
C SER A 73 11.50 5.54 -3.06
N GLU A 74 11.76 6.78 -2.64
CA GLU A 74 11.44 7.28 -1.31
C GLU A 74 10.16 8.12 -1.33
N PRO A 75 9.23 7.86 -0.41
CA PRO A 75 8.00 8.63 -0.28
C PRO A 75 8.28 10.04 0.28
N THR A 76 7.52 11.02 -0.21
CA THR A 76 7.60 12.40 0.24
C THR A 76 7.10 12.49 1.68
N ARG A 77 8.03 12.78 2.58
CA ARG A 77 7.75 13.07 3.99
C ARG A 77 7.17 14.47 4.12
N CYS A 78 6.17 14.61 4.98
CA CYS A 78 5.51 15.89 5.24
C CYS A 78 5.37 16.14 6.74
N ASN A 79 5.40 17.42 7.13
CA ASN A 79 5.22 17.83 8.50
C ASN A 79 3.80 18.39 8.67
N SER A 80 3.06 17.95 9.71
CA SER A 80 1.71 18.45 9.98
C SER A 80 1.66 19.94 10.30
N LYS A 81 2.81 20.53 10.67
CA LYS A 81 2.93 21.95 11.04
C LYS A 81 3.11 22.89 9.85
N GLU A 82 3.38 22.37 8.66
CA GLU A 82 3.59 23.18 7.45
C GLU A 82 2.28 23.29 6.65
N VAL A 83 1.80 24.52 6.47
CA VAL A 83 0.64 24.79 5.62
C VAL A 83 1.04 24.52 4.17
N GLY A 84 0.36 23.58 3.51
CA GLY A 84 0.68 23.18 2.13
C GLY A 84 1.77 22.10 2.02
N ALA A 85 2.05 21.34 3.09
CA ALA A 85 3.07 20.28 3.07
C ALA A 85 2.87 19.19 2.01
N CYS A 86 1.65 19.02 1.49
CA CYS A 86 1.34 18.11 0.39
C CYS A 86 0.79 18.88 -0.82
N PRO A 87 1.24 18.55 -2.05
CA PRO A 87 0.72 19.18 -3.26
C PRO A 87 -0.73 18.80 -3.53
N GLY A 88 -1.40 19.57 -4.39
CA GLY A 88 -2.82 19.39 -4.73
C GLY A 88 -3.16 17.95 -5.14
N GLY A 89 -4.19 17.38 -4.50
CA GLY A 89 -4.62 15.98 -4.69
C GLY A 89 -4.03 15.00 -3.68
N TYR A 90 -3.13 15.44 -2.80
CA TYR A 90 -2.58 14.65 -1.70
C TYR A 90 -2.97 15.23 -0.35
N THR A 91 -3.06 14.34 0.64
CA THR A 91 -3.44 14.63 2.02
C THR A 91 -2.36 14.12 2.95
N TYR A 92 -2.18 14.82 4.06
CA TYR A 92 -1.28 14.40 5.13
C TYR A 92 -1.83 13.13 5.79
N GLN A 93 -1.01 12.09 5.91
CA GLN A 93 -1.35 10.88 6.66
C GLN A 93 -0.15 10.35 7.43
N GLN A 94 -0.41 9.80 8.62
CA GLN A 94 0.58 9.05 9.37
C GLN A 94 0.61 7.60 8.88
N ALA A 95 1.79 7.14 8.48
CA ALA A 95 2.06 5.77 8.08
C ALA A 95 2.14 4.84 9.30
N LYS A 96 2.11 3.52 9.05
CA LYS A 96 2.20 2.50 10.11
C LYS A 96 3.52 2.54 10.91
N ASN A 97 4.60 2.96 10.27
CA ASN A 97 5.91 3.17 10.89
C ASN A 97 6.05 4.55 11.59
N LEU A 98 4.92 5.21 11.85
CA LEU A 98 4.78 6.50 12.52
C LEU A 98 5.34 7.71 11.75
N GLU A 99 5.91 7.50 10.57
CA GLU A 99 6.31 8.60 9.70
C GLU A 99 5.09 9.31 9.11
N SER A 100 5.28 10.56 8.74
CA SER A 100 4.24 11.38 8.11
C SER A 100 4.53 11.55 6.63
N ILE A 101 3.60 11.13 5.77
CA ILE A 101 3.76 11.13 4.31
C ILE A 101 2.53 11.69 3.61
N CYS A 102 2.72 12.15 2.37
CA CYS A 102 1.63 12.60 1.52
C CYS A 102 0.98 11.43 0.79
N CYS A 103 -0.33 11.26 0.98
CA CYS A 103 -1.11 10.17 0.40
C CYS A 103 -2.32 10.70 -0.37
N THR A 104 -2.67 10.07 -1.50
CA THR A 104 -3.93 10.35 -2.17
C THR A 104 -5.10 9.94 -1.28
N PRO A 105 -6.29 10.54 -1.46
CA PRO A 105 -7.53 9.94 -0.98
C PRO A 105 -7.63 8.48 -1.46
N PRO A 106 -8.31 7.60 -0.69
CA PRO A 106 -8.54 6.22 -1.09
C PRO A 106 -9.12 6.14 -2.51
N LEU A 107 -8.48 5.36 -3.37
CA LEU A 107 -8.95 5.17 -4.72
C LEU A 107 -10.16 4.24 -4.70
N GLU A 108 -11.21 4.63 -5.42
CA GLU A 108 -12.38 3.79 -5.62
C GLU A 108 -12.27 3.05 -6.95
N TYR A 109 -12.64 1.77 -6.92
CA TYR A 109 -12.61 0.92 -8.09
C TYR A 109 -13.98 0.87 -8.75
N PRO A 110 -14.05 0.57 -10.06
CA PRO A 110 -15.32 0.27 -10.70
C PRO A 110 -16.02 -0.90 -9.99
N PHE A 111 -17.35 -0.84 -9.91
CA PHE A 111 -18.14 -1.88 -9.28
C PHE A 111 -17.88 -3.26 -9.93
N GLY A 112 -17.80 -4.30 -9.10
CA GLY A 112 -17.54 -5.67 -9.56
C GLY A 112 -16.09 -5.94 -9.97
N MET A 113 -15.16 -5.02 -9.73
CA MET A 113 -13.73 -5.20 -10.02
C MET A 113 -12.89 -5.31 -8.74
N ARG A 114 -11.72 -5.92 -8.84
CA ARG A 114 -10.69 -5.98 -7.78
C ARG A 114 -9.36 -5.51 -8.35
N ALA A 115 -8.73 -4.54 -7.71
CA ALA A 115 -7.40 -4.11 -8.12
C ALA A 115 -6.34 -5.16 -7.85
N LEU A 116 -5.39 -5.22 -8.79
CA LEU A 116 -4.10 -5.84 -8.57
C LEU A 116 -3.36 -5.02 -7.53
N ARG A 117 -2.90 -5.71 -6.49
CA ARG A 117 -2.08 -5.13 -5.44
C ARG A 117 -0.66 -5.62 -5.62
N GLY A 118 0.27 -4.67 -5.71
CA GLY A 118 1.70 -4.94 -5.65
C GLY A 118 2.16 -5.20 -4.22
N GLN A 119 3.48 -5.19 -4.03
CA GLN A 119 4.07 -5.28 -2.69
C GLN A 119 3.52 -4.16 -1.78
N PHE A 120 3.32 -4.50 -0.51
CA PHE A 120 2.77 -3.61 0.51
C PHE A 120 1.31 -3.17 0.28
N GLY A 121 0.56 -3.92 -0.54
CA GLY A 121 -0.86 -3.67 -0.77
C GLY A 121 -1.16 -2.51 -1.72
N ARG A 122 -0.13 -1.93 -2.35
CA ARG A 122 -0.25 -0.76 -3.23
C ARG A 122 -1.04 -1.11 -4.50
N PRO A 123 -1.99 -0.28 -4.94
CA PRO A 123 -2.66 -0.47 -6.23
C PRO A 123 -1.64 -0.44 -7.38
N HIS A 124 -1.75 -1.38 -8.32
CA HIS A 124 -0.89 -1.39 -9.49
C HIS A 124 -1.42 -0.41 -10.54
N ILE A 125 -0.62 0.61 -10.85
CA ILE A 125 -0.95 1.66 -11.82
C ILE A 125 -0.57 1.19 -13.22
N CYS A 126 -1.39 1.53 -14.21
CA CYS A 126 -1.15 1.21 -15.61
C CYS A 126 -1.33 2.43 -16.52
N SER A 127 -0.96 2.27 -17.79
CA SER A 127 -1.19 3.27 -18.83
C SER A 127 -1.99 2.62 -19.96
N ILE A 128 -3.09 3.24 -20.37
CA ILE A 128 -3.92 2.75 -21.48
C ILE A 128 -3.07 2.65 -22.75
N GLY A 129 -3.16 1.52 -23.45
CA GLY A 129 -2.49 1.30 -24.74
C GLY A 129 -1.04 0.81 -24.63
N VAL A 130 -0.45 0.75 -23.44
CA VAL A 130 0.90 0.22 -23.24
C VAL A 130 0.83 -1.26 -22.85
N LYS A 131 1.25 -2.14 -23.78
CA LYS A 131 1.29 -3.59 -23.54
C LYS A 131 2.27 -3.93 -22.41
N GLY A 132 1.87 -4.86 -21.54
CA GLY A 132 2.70 -5.34 -20.42
C GLY A 132 2.58 -4.54 -19.13
N THR A 133 1.73 -3.50 -19.06
CA THR A 133 1.47 -2.74 -17.82
C THR A 133 0.59 -3.48 -16.82
N CYS A 134 -0.27 -4.39 -17.29
CA CYS A 134 -1.07 -5.27 -16.44
C CYS A 134 -0.78 -6.74 -16.77
N PRO A 135 -0.86 -7.65 -15.79
CA PRO A 135 -0.86 -9.10 -16.03
C PRO A 135 -2.01 -9.54 -16.94
N VAL A 136 -1.91 -10.74 -17.50
CA VAL A 136 -2.81 -11.27 -18.54
C VAL A 136 -4.29 -11.31 -18.11
N ASP A 137 -4.55 -11.49 -16.83
CA ASP A 137 -5.89 -11.56 -16.22
C ASP A 137 -6.42 -10.22 -15.69
N HIS A 138 -5.72 -9.11 -15.96
CA HIS A 138 -6.06 -7.78 -15.48
C HIS A 138 -6.27 -6.80 -16.63
N ILE A 139 -7.24 -5.91 -16.46
CA ILE A 139 -7.62 -4.87 -17.40
C ILE A 139 -7.19 -3.53 -16.80
N CYS A 140 -6.53 -2.70 -17.62
CA CYS A 140 -6.23 -1.33 -17.24
C CYS A 140 -7.51 -0.49 -17.32
N THR A 141 -8.04 -0.09 -16.15
CA THR A 141 -9.29 0.69 -16.05
C THR A 141 -9.07 1.97 -15.26
N ARG A 142 -9.91 2.97 -15.50
CA ARG A 142 -9.89 4.24 -14.78
C ARG A 142 -10.41 4.07 -13.34
N SER A 143 -9.82 4.81 -12.39
CA SER A 143 -10.34 4.93 -11.02
C SER A 143 -11.66 5.71 -11.00
N SER A 144 -12.60 5.28 -10.16
CA SER A 144 -13.90 5.95 -9.98
C SER A 144 -13.75 7.29 -9.25
N SER A 145 -12.79 7.39 -8.33
CA SER A 145 -12.58 8.60 -7.52
C SER A 145 -11.55 9.57 -8.10
N ASN A 146 -10.67 9.13 -9.00
CA ASN A 146 -9.72 10.01 -9.69
C ASN A 146 -9.56 9.59 -11.17
N PRO A 147 -10.17 10.31 -12.12
CA PRO A 147 -10.19 9.91 -13.53
C PRO A 147 -8.83 10.00 -14.23
N SER A 148 -7.84 10.65 -13.61
CA SER A 148 -6.47 10.77 -14.12
C SER A 148 -5.61 9.56 -13.78
N ILE A 149 -6.10 8.64 -12.94
CA ILE A 149 -5.37 7.44 -12.50
C ILE A 149 -5.99 6.19 -13.14
N PHE A 150 -5.14 5.35 -13.72
CA PHE A 150 -5.52 4.05 -14.26
C PHE A 150 -4.88 2.92 -13.47
N LEU A 151 -5.65 1.86 -13.27
CA LEU A 151 -5.36 0.79 -12.33
C LEU A 151 -5.55 -0.55 -13.04
N CYS A 152 -4.68 -1.51 -12.74
CA CYS A 152 -4.89 -2.88 -13.17
C CYS A 152 -5.94 -3.54 -12.28
N CYS A 153 -7.07 -3.92 -12.87
CA CYS A 153 -8.18 -4.53 -12.17
C CYS A 153 -8.61 -5.83 -12.84
N ARG A 154 -8.99 -6.83 -12.03
CA ARG A 154 -9.63 -8.04 -12.51
C ARG A 154 -11.12 -8.06 -12.11
N PRO A 155 -12.02 -8.55 -12.96
CA PRO A 155 -13.42 -8.71 -12.58
C PRO A 155 -13.55 -9.72 -11.42
N GLN A 156 -14.30 -9.36 -10.38
CA GLN A 156 -14.74 -10.31 -9.38
C GLN A 156 -15.95 -11.05 -9.95
N LEU A 157 -15.75 -12.31 -10.32
CA LEU A 157 -16.83 -13.26 -10.55
C LEU A 157 -17.52 -13.58 -9.20
N ARG A 158 -18.19 -12.59 -8.61
CA ARG A 158 -19.18 -12.80 -7.56
C ARG A 158 -20.47 -12.12 -7.98
N GLY A 159 -21.32 -12.92 -8.62
CA GLY A 159 -22.75 -12.64 -8.73
C GLY A 159 -23.16 -11.65 -9.80
N PHE A 160 -22.82 -11.89 -11.07
CA PHE A 160 -23.70 -11.47 -12.17
C PHE A 160 -23.73 -12.57 -13.24
N LEU A 161 -24.70 -13.47 -13.12
CA LEU A 161 -25.35 -14.07 -14.29
C LEU A 161 -26.09 -12.94 -15.02
N GLY A 162 -25.33 -12.08 -15.69
CA GLY A 162 -25.83 -11.04 -16.57
C GLY A 162 -25.12 -11.22 -17.89
N VAL A 163 -25.77 -11.90 -18.82
CA VAL A 163 -25.26 -12.13 -20.18
C VAL A 163 -24.95 -10.77 -20.81
N VAL A 164 -23.67 -10.48 -21.02
CA VAL A 164 -23.23 -9.35 -21.86
C VAL A 164 -23.30 -9.83 -23.31
N THR A 165 -24.43 -9.57 -23.98
CA THR A 165 -24.43 -9.54 -25.45
C THR A 165 -23.94 -8.19 -25.93
N SER A 166 -23.08 -8.23 -26.95
CA SER A 166 -22.31 -7.16 -27.59
C SER A 166 -23.12 -6.08 -28.32
N ARG A 167 -24.36 -5.80 -27.90
CA ARG A 167 -25.17 -4.71 -28.47
C ARG A 167 -25.88 -3.96 -27.36
N GLY A 168 -25.44 -2.72 -27.14
CA GLY A 168 -25.96 -1.82 -26.12
C GLY A 168 -27.47 -1.67 -26.19
N LYS A 169 -28.15 -2.16 -25.16
CA LYS A 169 -29.44 -1.66 -24.64
C LYS A 169 -29.67 -2.30 -23.27
N MET A 170 -29.64 -1.47 -22.23
CA MET A 170 -30.18 -1.83 -20.92
C MET A 170 -31.70 -1.76 -21.02
N LEU A 171 -32.38 -2.88 -20.79
CA LEU A 171 -33.81 -2.92 -20.49
C LEU A 171 -33.92 -3.07 -18.97
N LEU A 172 -34.43 -2.02 -18.31
CA LEU A 172 -34.94 -2.14 -16.94
C LEU A 172 -36.27 -2.89 -16.99
N GLN A 173 -36.42 -3.89 -16.12
CA GLN A 173 -37.73 -4.37 -15.66
C GLN A 173 -38.17 -3.53 -14.46
#